data_AF-A0A9P8QKC1-F1
#
_entry.id   AF-A0A9P8QKC1-F1
#
_cell.length_a   1.000
_cell.length_b   1.000
_cell.length_c   1.000
_cell.angle_alpha   90.00
_cell.angle_beta   90.00
_cell.angle_gamma   90.00
#
_symmetry.space_group_name_H-M   'P 1'
#
loop_
_entity.id
_entity.type
_entity.pdbx_description
1 polymer ?
#
loop_
_entity_poly.entity_id
_entity_poly.type
_entity_poly.pdbx_seq_one_letter_code
_entity_poly.pdbx_strand_id
1 'polypeptide(L)'
;MSTWMRRRGWVDLFKGPRCDLLIALSALPCSHPGPLQLAMHDGRALVSYDADEDRLRLAVAAVDRLLDRCCDRFTDRPFKAPFELVARSESEHMYRQLIKRCLCFWRLWRLPRQVSCTLARRAPSKAQRRALESMWRDPTWEKPLAQASSVKVGVETG
;
A
#
# COMPACT_ATOMS: atom_id res chain seq x y z
N MET A 1 21.61 -9.75 14.73
CA MET A 1 20.16 -9.47 14.95
C MET A 1 20.01 -8.36 15.96
N SER A 2 19.16 -7.36 15.72
CA SER A 2 19.06 -6.17 16.59
C SER A 2 18.14 -6.40 17.79
N THR A 3 18.50 -5.82 18.94
CA THR A 3 17.75 -5.88 20.22
C THR A 3 16.31 -5.35 20.09
N TRP A 4 16.09 -4.43 19.14
CA TRP A 4 14.79 -3.86 18.80
C TRP A 4 13.81 -4.90 18.22
N MET A 5 14.27 -5.77 17.32
CA MET A 5 13.42 -6.82 16.72
C MET A 5 12.93 -7.81 17.77
N ARG A 6 13.77 -8.13 18.76
CA ARG A 6 13.42 -9.04 19.86
C ARG A 6 12.37 -8.42 20.80
N ARG A 7 12.58 -7.17 21.25
CA ARG A 7 11.66 -6.50 22.19
C ARG A 7 10.25 -6.30 21.65
N ARG A 8 10.13 -6.07 20.35
CA ARG A 8 8.84 -5.86 19.67
C ARG A 8 8.18 -7.16 19.20
N GLY A 9 8.79 -8.31 19.50
CA GLY A 9 8.27 -9.62 19.09
C GLY A 9 8.28 -9.85 17.57
N TRP A 10 9.05 -9.07 16.81
CA TRP A 10 9.14 -9.24 15.35
C TRP A 10 9.76 -10.58 14.96
N VAL A 11 10.68 -11.09 15.79
CA VAL A 11 11.30 -12.40 15.58
C VAL A 11 10.24 -13.50 15.60
N ASP A 12 9.35 -13.48 16.58
CA ASP A 12 8.29 -14.49 16.69
C ASP A 12 7.18 -14.25 15.64
N LEU A 13 6.94 -13.00 15.28
CA LEU A 13 6.00 -12.62 14.23
C LEU A 13 6.40 -13.17 12.85
N PHE A 14 7.68 -13.09 12.50
CA PHE A 14 8.20 -13.59 11.23
C PHE A 14 8.72 -15.03 11.30
N LYS A 15 8.52 -15.73 12.42
CA LYS A 15 8.88 -17.15 12.53
C LYS A 15 7.75 -18.02 11.98
N GLY A 16 8.00 -18.65 10.83
CA GLY A 16 7.08 -19.60 10.20
C GLY A 16 5.96 -19.09 9.26
N PRO A 17 5.75 -17.78 8.98
CA PRO A 17 4.92 -17.39 7.85
C PRO A 17 5.65 -17.66 6.52
N ARG A 18 4.86 -17.86 5.47
CA ARG A 18 5.36 -18.05 4.10
C ARG A 18 5.86 -16.73 3.53
N CYS A 19 7.18 -16.57 3.47
CA CYS A 19 7.81 -15.35 2.97
C CYS A 19 7.42 -15.02 1.53
N ASP A 20 7.27 -16.05 0.68
CA ASP A 20 6.78 -15.91 -0.70
C ASP A 20 5.39 -15.27 -0.75
N LEU A 21 4.46 -15.72 0.09
CA LEU A 21 3.14 -15.11 0.21
C LEU A 21 3.23 -13.67 0.72
N LEU A 22 4.03 -13.40 1.76
CA LEU A 22 4.16 -12.04 2.30
C LEU A 22 4.72 -11.05 1.25
N ILE A 23 5.69 -11.51 0.46
CA ILE A 23 6.25 -10.75 -0.66
C ILE A 23 5.14 -10.46 -1.68
N ALA A 24 4.40 -11.48 -2.12
CA ALA A 24 3.31 -11.32 -3.09
C ALA A 24 2.19 -10.41 -2.59
N LEU A 25 1.80 -10.51 -1.31
CA LEU A 25 0.83 -9.63 -0.69
C LEU A 25 1.27 -8.17 -0.70
N SER A 26 2.57 -7.91 -0.53
CA SER A 26 3.14 -6.56 -0.53
C SER A 26 3.47 -6.02 -1.93
N ALA A 27 3.38 -6.84 -2.97
CA ALA A 27 3.73 -6.44 -4.33
C ALA A 27 2.82 -5.29 -4.82
N LEU A 28 3.38 -4.33 -5.55
CA LEU A 28 2.58 -3.27 -6.14
C LEU A 28 1.68 -3.82 -7.25
N PRO A 29 0.48 -3.24 -7.47
CA PRO A 29 -0.39 -3.66 -8.56
C PRO A 29 0.32 -3.40 -9.88
N CYS A 30 0.56 -4.47 -10.63
CA CYS A 30 1.13 -4.38 -11.97
C CYS A 30 -0.02 -4.28 -13.00
N SER A 31 0.27 -3.73 -14.18
CA SER A 31 -0.68 -3.67 -15.30
C SER A 31 -0.75 -5.00 -16.07
N HIS A 32 -0.41 -6.11 -15.43
CA HIS A 32 -0.43 -7.42 -16.10
C HIS A 32 -1.88 -7.85 -16.32
N PRO A 33 -2.23 -8.38 -17.52
CA PRO A 33 -3.56 -8.92 -17.76
C PRO A 33 -3.81 -10.17 -16.91
N GLY A 34 -4.86 -10.14 -16.10
CA GLY A 34 -5.36 -11.26 -15.31
C GLY A 34 -5.01 -11.21 -13.82
N PRO A 35 -5.59 -12.14 -13.04
CA PRO A 35 -5.55 -12.08 -11.58
C PRO A 35 -4.15 -12.35 -11.06
N LEU A 36 -3.71 -11.53 -10.09
CA LEU A 36 -2.37 -11.67 -9.49
C LEU A 36 -2.31 -12.96 -8.65
N GLN A 37 -1.46 -13.90 -9.07
CA GLN A 37 -1.20 -15.10 -8.27
C GLN A 37 -0.36 -14.75 -7.05
N LEU A 38 -0.88 -15.03 -5.86
CA LEU A 38 -0.26 -14.72 -4.58
C LEU A 38 0.63 -15.87 -4.08
N ALA A 39 0.09 -17.09 -4.07
CA ALA A 39 0.82 -18.30 -3.70
C ALA A 39 0.00 -19.56 -4.05
N MET A 40 0.66 -20.71 -4.13
CA MET A 40 -0.01 -22.02 -4.17
C MET A 40 -0.25 -22.55 -2.75
N HIS A 41 -1.49 -22.93 -2.42
CA HIS A 41 -1.87 -23.55 -1.15
C HIS A 41 -2.78 -24.75 -1.41
N ASP A 42 -2.41 -25.93 -0.89
CA ASP A 42 -3.14 -27.19 -1.08
C ASP A 42 -3.53 -27.47 -2.53
N GLY A 43 -2.60 -27.25 -3.46
CA GLY A 43 -2.83 -27.45 -4.90
C GLY A 43 -3.72 -26.40 -5.57
N ARG A 44 -4.17 -25.37 -4.85
CA ARG A 44 -4.96 -24.26 -5.39
C ARG A 44 -4.16 -22.96 -5.41
N ALA A 45 -4.27 -22.21 -6.51
CA ALA A 45 -3.71 -20.88 -6.60
C ALA A 45 -4.56 -19.89 -5.78
N LEU A 46 -3.93 -19.25 -4.80
CA LEU A 46 -4.48 -18.07 -4.16
C LEU A 46 -4.27 -16.91 -5.11
N VAL A 47 -5.36 -16.26 -5.49
CA VAL A 47 -5.35 -15.17 -6.46
C VAL A 47 -5.97 -13.91 -5.86
N SER A 48 -5.44 -12.77 -6.26
CA SER A 48 -6.10 -11.47 -6.10
C SER A 48 -6.86 -11.17 -7.38
N TYR A 49 -8.13 -10.80 -7.26
CA TYR A 49 -9.01 -10.57 -8.41
C TYR A 49 -8.71 -9.22 -9.07
N ASP A 50 -8.96 -9.11 -10.37
CA ASP A 50 -8.71 -7.89 -11.15
C ASP A 50 -9.38 -6.65 -10.56
N ALA A 51 -10.64 -6.77 -10.13
CA ALA A 51 -11.37 -5.67 -9.48
C ALA A 51 -10.72 -5.18 -8.18
N ASP A 52 -10.04 -6.07 -7.44
CA ASP A 52 -9.30 -5.68 -6.24
C ASP A 52 -7.96 -5.02 -6.62
N GLU A 53 -7.27 -5.53 -7.65
CA GLU A 53 -6.03 -4.94 -8.17
C GLU A 53 -6.25 -3.54 -8.77
N ASP A 54 -7.35 -3.33 -9.47
CA ASP A 54 -7.74 -2.03 -10.01
C ASP A 54 -7.98 -1.01 -8.90
N ARG A 55 -8.68 -1.41 -7.84
CA ARG A 55 -8.89 -0.56 -6.65
C ARG A 55 -7.59 -0.28 -5.92
N LEU A 56 -6.71 -1.27 -5.76
CA LEU A 56 -5.38 -1.05 -5.18
C LEU A 56 -4.56 -0.08 -6.04
N ARG A 57 -4.67 -0.16 -7.37
CA ARG A 57 -3.99 0.77 -8.29
C ARG A 57 -4.49 2.20 -8.09
N LEU A 58 -5.80 2.40 -7.96
CA LEU A 58 -6.39 3.69 -7.63
C LEU A 58 -5.92 4.21 -6.26
N ALA A 59 -5.90 3.36 -5.24
CA ALA A 59 -5.45 3.73 -3.89
C ALA A 59 -3.97 4.13 -3.88
N VAL A 60 -3.12 3.35 -4.54
CA VAL A 60 -1.68 3.67 -4.69
C VAL A 60 -1.48 5.00 -5.42
N ALA A 61 -2.20 5.23 -6.52
CA ALA A 61 -2.14 6.49 -7.26
C ALA A 61 -2.66 7.69 -6.43
N ALA A 62 -3.70 7.49 -5.62
CA ALA A 62 -4.22 8.53 -4.73
C ALA A 62 -3.20 8.91 -3.64
N VAL A 63 -2.49 7.91 -3.08
CA VAL A 63 -1.42 8.15 -2.11
C VAL A 63 -0.23 8.86 -2.75
N ASP A 64 0.16 8.50 -3.98
CA ASP A 64 1.20 9.24 -4.70
C ASP A 64 0.85 10.73 -4.81
N ARG A 65 -0.35 11.05 -5.29
CA ARG A 65 -0.82 12.45 -5.40
C ARG A 65 -0.93 13.16 -4.05
N LEU A 66 -1.24 12.43 -2.98
CA LEU A 66 -1.26 12.99 -1.63
C LEU A 66 0.16 13.35 -1.18
N LEU A 67 1.12 12.44 -1.37
CA LEU A 67 2.51 12.64 -0.98
C LEU A 67 3.16 13.75 -1.81
N ASP A 68 2.89 13.83 -3.11
CA ASP A 68 3.39 14.91 -3.98
C ASP A 68 2.93 16.29 -3.46
N ARG A 69 1.63 16.45 -3.20
CA ARG A 69 1.07 17.69 -2.63
C ARG A 69 1.59 18.01 -1.23
N CYS A 70 1.93 17.01 -0.44
CA CYS A 70 2.50 17.21 0.89
C CYS A 70 3.94 17.72 0.78
N CYS A 71 4.77 17.16 -0.10
CA CYS A 71 6.15 17.60 -0.32
C CYS A 71 6.25 19.09 -0.68
N ASP A 72 5.33 19.60 -1.50
CA ASP A 72 5.27 21.03 -1.87
C ASP A 72 5.09 21.97 -0.66
N ARG A 73 4.52 21.49 0.46
CA ARG A 73 4.21 22.31 1.65
C ARG A 73 5.31 22.31 2.72
N PHE A 74 6.37 21.52 2.54
CA PHE A 74 7.46 21.40 3.52
C PHE A 74 8.69 22.26 3.18
N THR A 75 8.70 22.91 2.02
CA THR A 75 9.80 23.77 1.55
C THR A 75 10.01 25.02 2.42
N ASP A 76 8.93 25.55 3.03
CA ASP A 76 8.89 26.84 3.74
C ASP A 76 9.08 26.78 5.28
N ARG A 77 9.43 25.63 5.89
CA ARG A 77 9.53 25.53 7.37
C ARG A 77 10.96 25.71 7.92
N PRO A 78 11.12 26.45 9.04
CA PRO A 78 12.43 26.74 9.66
C PRO A 78 13.08 25.57 10.42
N PHE A 79 12.40 24.43 10.59
CA PHE A 79 12.92 23.27 11.34
C PHE A 79 13.24 22.10 10.39
N LYS A 80 14.31 22.22 9.60
CA LYS A 80 14.72 21.21 8.59
C LYS A 80 15.54 20.05 9.15
N ALA A 81 16.40 20.28 10.15
CA ALA A 81 17.44 19.33 10.57
C ALA A 81 16.99 17.89 10.90
N PRO A 82 15.84 17.62 11.55
CA PRO A 82 15.43 16.23 11.84
C PRO A 82 14.86 15.49 10.63
N PHE A 83 14.37 16.22 9.62
CA PHE A 83 13.69 15.66 8.45
C PHE A 83 14.57 15.67 7.20
N GLU A 84 15.76 16.25 7.25
CA GLU A 84 16.75 16.20 6.16
C GLU A 84 17.07 14.76 5.72
N LEU A 85 17.08 13.80 6.66
CA LEU A 85 17.25 12.38 6.33
C LEU A 85 16.10 11.83 5.47
N VAL A 86 14.88 12.29 5.71
CA VAL A 86 13.66 11.90 4.97
C VAL A 86 13.51 12.73 3.68
N ALA A 87 14.11 13.93 3.64
CA ALA A 87 14.13 14.82 2.48
C ALA A 87 15.16 14.39 1.41
N ARG A 88 16.02 13.40 1.70
CA ARG A 88 16.85 12.76 0.66
C ARG A 88 15.94 11.99 -0.30
N SER A 89 16.12 12.18 -1.60
CA SER A 89 15.34 11.51 -2.65
C SER A 89 15.31 9.98 -2.50
N GLU A 90 16.43 9.37 -2.11
CA GLU A 90 16.51 7.93 -1.86
C GLU A 90 15.65 7.48 -0.66
N SER A 91 15.73 8.20 0.46
CA SER A 91 14.92 7.93 1.65
C SER A 91 13.43 8.14 1.36
N GLU A 92 13.09 9.23 0.67
CA GLU A 92 11.72 9.53 0.26
C GLU A 92 11.16 8.41 -0.61
N HIS A 93 11.91 7.95 -1.61
CA HIS A 93 11.52 6.83 -2.46
C HIS A 93 11.26 5.57 -1.63
N MET A 94 12.16 5.24 -0.70
CA MET A 94 12.00 4.09 0.18
C MET A 94 10.75 4.18 1.05
N TYR A 95 10.48 5.33 1.67
CA TYR A 95 9.26 5.54 2.47
C TYR A 95 8.00 5.48 1.62
N ARG A 96 7.99 6.12 0.44
CA ARG A 96 6.88 6.03 -0.52
C ARG A 96 6.60 4.58 -0.89
N GLN A 97 7.63 3.80 -1.23
CA GLN A 97 7.50 2.37 -1.52
C GLN A 97 6.94 1.59 -0.34
N LEU A 98 7.42 1.84 0.88
CA LEU A 98 6.92 1.16 2.08
C LEU A 98 5.44 1.45 2.34
N ILE A 99 4.99 2.70 2.19
CA ILE A 99 3.58 3.07 2.34
C ILE A 99 2.73 2.33 1.30
N LYS A 100 3.14 2.35 0.02
CA LYS A 100 2.41 1.65 -1.04
C LYS A 100 2.34 0.13 -0.81
N ARG A 101 3.46 -0.49 -0.42
CA ARG A 101 3.53 -1.91 -0.07
C ARG A 101 2.63 -2.25 1.13
N CYS A 102 2.53 -1.35 2.11
CA CYS A 102 1.64 -1.52 3.25
C CYS A 102 0.15 -1.50 2.84
N LEU A 103 -0.24 -0.60 1.93
CA LEU A 103 -1.60 -0.56 1.36
C LEU A 103 -1.91 -1.86 0.60
N CYS A 104 -0.97 -2.29 -0.23
CA CYS A 104 -1.03 -3.54 -0.98
C CYS A 104 -1.23 -4.77 -0.07
N PHE A 105 -0.64 -4.74 1.13
CA PHE A 105 -0.79 -5.79 2.12
C PHE A 105 -2.25 -6.01 2.58
N TRP A 106 -3.16 -5.06 2.34
CA TRP A 106 -4.59 -5.24 2.60
C TRP A 106 -5.24 -6.37 1.79
N ARG A 107 -4.58 -6.90 0.74
CA ARG A 107 -4.95 -8.17 0.09
C ARG A 107 -5.13 -9.32 1.09
N LEU A 108 -4.41 -9.30 2.21
CA LEU A 108 -4.55 -10.29 3.27
C LEU A 108 -5.98 -10.37 3.83
N TRP A 109 -6.72 -9.27 3.81
CA TRP A 109 -8.12 -9.25 4.23
C TRP A 109 -9.05 -9.97 3.25
N ARG A 110 -8.77 -9.96 1.95
CA ARG A 110 -9.56 -10.65 0.93
C ARG A 110 -9.33 -12.16 0.93
N LEU A 111 -8.22 -12.63 1.51
CA LEU A 111 -7.96 -14.05 1.70
C LEU A 111 -8.89 -14.68 2.76
N PRO A 112 -9.27 -15.97 2.58
CA PRO A 112 -10.01 -16.72 3.58
C PRO A 112 -9.26 -16.71 4.92
N ARG A 113 -9.99 -16.54 6.03
CA ARG A 113 -9.38 -16.43 7.38
C ARG A 113 -8.50 -17.63 7.73
N GLN A 114 -8.88 -18.83 7.29
CA GLN A 114 -8.08 -20.05 7.48
C GLN A 114 -6.70 -19.91 6.81
N VAL A 115 -6.67 -19.47 5.56
CA VAL A 115 -5.45 -19.25 4.77
C VAL A 115 -4.57 -18.14 5.36
N SER A 116 -5.17 -17.03 5.82
CA SER A 116 -4.43 -15.97 6.51
C SER A 116 -3.78 -16.48 7.80
N CYS A 117 -4.50 -17.27 8.59
CA CYS A 117 -3.99 -17.85 9.83
C CYS A 117 -2.93 -18.93 9.58
N THR A 118 -3.05 -19.77 8.55
CA THR A 118 -2.08 -20.82 8.27
C THR A 118 -0.79 -20.25 7.65
N LEU A 119 -0.92 -19.36 6.66
CA LEU A 119 0.22 -18.91 5.87
C LEU A 119 0.87 -17.62 6.35
N ALA A 120 0.07 -16.67 6.83
CA ALA A 120 0.57 -15.40 7.37
C ALA A 120 0.62 -15.41 8.90
N ARG A 121 0.17 -16.49 9.56
CA ARG A 121 0.06 -16.65 11.03
C ARG A 121 -0.79 -15.58 11.72
N ARG A 122 -1.44 -14.71 10.95
CA ARG A 122 -2.28 -13.62 11.43
C ARG A 122 -3.43 -13.43 10.45
N ALA A 123 -4.58 -13.13 11.02
CA ALA A 123 -5.72 -12.65 10.28
C ALA A 123 -6.13 -11.29 10.84
N PRO A 124 -6.62 -10.37 9.99
CA PRO A 124 -7.19 -9.12 10.49
C PRO A 124 -8.33 -9.42 11.46
N SER A 125 -8.38 -8.63 12.54
CA SER A 125 -9.44 -8.72 13.55
C SER A 125 -10.80 -8.42 12.92
N LYS A 126 -11.91 -8.82 13.57
CA LYS A 126 -13.26 -8.51 13.06
C LYS A 126 -13.47 -7.00 12.88
N ALA A 127 -12.94 -6.18 13.80
CA ALA A 127 -13.02 -4.73 13.70
C ALA A 127 -12.23 -4.19 12.49
N GLN A 128 -11.00 -4.68 12.30
CA GLN A 128 -10.16 -4.31 11.15
C GLN A 128 -10.81 -4.73 9.83
N ARG A 129 -11.41 -5.93 9.77
CA ARG A 129 -12.16 -6.39 8.58
C ARG A 129 -13.28 -5.42 8.23
N ARG A 130 -14.11 -5.05 9.21
CA ARG A 130 -15.24 -4.12 8.98
C ARG A 130 -14.77 -2.74 8.54
N ALA A 131 -13.71 -2.22 9.14
CA ALA A 131 -13.14 -0.94 8.74
C ALA A 131 -12.62 -0.97 7.30
N LEU A 132 -11.86 -2.01 6.94
CA LEU A 132 -11.38 -2.21 5.58
C LEU A 132 -12.54 -2.39 4.60
N GLU A 133 -13.57 -3.14 4.96
CA GLU A 133 -14.76 -3.34 4.14
C GLU A 133 -15.54 -2.05 3.89
N SER A 134 -15.73 -1.24 4.93
CA SER A 134 -16.36 0.07 4.83
C SER A 134 -15.59 0.99 3.89
N MET A 135 -14.27 1.05 4.04
CA MET A 135 -13.40 1.83 3.17
C MET A 135 -13.41 1.28 1.72
N TRP A 136 -13.45 -0.04 1.53
CA TRP A 136 -13.45 -0.67 0.20
C TRP A 136 -14.74 -0.48 -0.57
N ARG A 137 -15.86 -0.34 0.14
CA ARG A 137 -17.19 -0.11 -0.44
C ARG A 137 -17.52 1.37 -0.59
N ASP A 138 -16.58 2.26 -0.28
CA ASP A 138 -16.83 3.69 -0.38
C ASP A 138 -17.05 4.10 -1.85
N PRO A 139 -18.14 4.83 -2.16
CA PRO A 139 -18.45 5.25 -3.54
C PRO A 139 -17.43 6.22 -4.13
N THR A 140 -16.52 6.77 -3.31
CA THR A 140 -15.41 7.60 -3.79
C THR A 140 -14.49 6.89 -4.78
N TRP A 141 -14.41 5.56 -4.75
CA TRP A 141 -13.62 4.77 -5.69
C TRP A 141 -14.22 4.70 -7.10
N GLU A 142 -15.53 4.94 -7.25
CA GLU A 142 -16.22 4.92 -8.55
C GLU A 142 -16.11 6.27 -9.28
N LYS A 143 -15.66 7.31 -8.58
CA LYS A 143 -15.48 8.64 -9.18
C LYS A 143 -14.24 8.61 -10.08
N PRO A 144 -14.34 8.98 -11.37
CA PRO A 144 -13.18 9.21 -12.20
C PRO A 144 -12.28 10.21 -11.49
N LEU A 145 -11.00 9.87 -11.32
CA LEU A 145 -10.00 10.80 -10.81
C LEU A 145 -10.03 12.03 -11.71
N ALA A 146 -10.61 13.14 -11.23
CA ALA A 146 -10.72 14.39 -11.97
C ALA A 146 -9.36 14.67 -12.61
N GLN A 147 -9.32 14.63 -13.94
CA GLN A 147 -8.12 14.99 -14.67
C GLN A 147 -7.81 16.43 -14.28
N ALA A 148 -6.60 16.66 -13.77
CA ALA A 148 -6.14 18.00 -13.45
C ALA A 148 -6.27 18.82 -14.74
N SER A 149 -7.27 19.68 -14.78
CA SER A 149 -7.48 20.62 -15.87
C SER A 149 -6.19 21.40 -16.04
N SER A 150 -5.51 21.21 -17.18
CA SER A 150 -4.42 22.10 -17.60
C SER A 150 -4.95 23.53 -17.56
N VAL A 151 -4.50 24.27 -16.55
CA VAL A 151 -4.66 25.72 -16.51
C VAL A 151 -3.89 26.25 -17.71
N LYS A 152 -4.61 26.62 -18.77
CA LYS A 152 -4.05 27.45 -19.83
C LYS A 152 -3.74 28.80 -19.20
N VAL A 153 -2.46 29.05 -18.92
CA VAL A 153 -1.97 30.38 -18.59
C VAL A 153 -2.13 31.22 -19.85
N GLY A 154 -3.13 32.09 -19.86
CA GLY A 154 -3.26 33.15 -20.85
C GLY A 154 -2.11 34.13 -20.64
N VAL A 155 -1.22 34.21 -21.62
CA VAL A 155 -0.25 35.30 -21.73
C VAL A 155 -1.00 36.48 -22.34
N GLU A 156 -1.37 37.45 -21.50
CA GLU A 156 -1.76 38.79 -21.95
C GLU A 156 -0.49 39.65 -21.99
N THR A 157 -0.03 39.95 -23.20
CA THR A 157 0.89 41.06 -23.46
C THR A 157 0.08 42.30 -23.79
N GLY A 158 0.18 43.31 -22.93
CA GLY A 158 -0.18 44.71 -23.20
C GLY A 158 1.02 45.59 -22.92
#